data_AF-A0A7S2BVV5-F1
#
_entry.id   AF-A0A7S2BVV5-F1
#
_cell.length_a   1.000
_cell.length_b   1.000
_cell.length_c   1.000
_cell.angle_alpha   90.00
_cell.angle_beta   90.00
_cell.angle_gamma   90.00
#
_symmetry.space_group_name_H-M   'P 1'
#
loop_
_entity.id
_entity.type
_entity.pdbx_description
1 polymer ?
#
loop_
_entity_poly.entity_id
_entity_poly.type
_entity_poly.pdbx_seq_one_letter_code
_entity_poly.pdbx_strand_id
1 'polypeptide(L)'
;PLLVAQALAPLLEAQRESEPGKALPVYAFLTSKVGSVEDNGSGGAYAYRASKSALNIVAKSFSVDMADATRVVLLHPGFVRTDMTDGKGLIDAEESVSGMIKAIESTGPDFRWVDFKAEVVPF
;
A
#
# COMPACT_ATOMS: atom_id res chain seq x y z
N PRO A 1 -6.70 6.54 -6.51
CA PRO A 1 -5.46 5.99 -7.10
C PRO A 1 -5.68 4.93 -8.20
N LEU A 2 -6.90 4.38 -8.38
CA LEU A 2 -7.18 3.40 -9.43
C LEU A 2 -6.84 3.88 -10.85
N LEU A 3 -7.26 5.10 -11.21
CA LEU A 3 -7.03 5.64 -12.56
C LEU A 3 -5.54 5.74 -12.92
N VAL A 4 -4.69 6.09 -11.96
CA VAL A 4 -3.23 6.14 -12.17
C VAL A 4 -2.68 4.73 -12.34
N ALA A 5 -3.11 3.77 -11.53
CA ALA A 5 -2.69 2.38 -11.66
C ALA A 5 -3.11 1.78 -13.02
N GLN A 6 -4.34 2.07 -13.47
CA GLN A 6 -4.81 1.66 -14.80
C GLN A 6 -4.00 2.29 -15.93
N ALA A 7 -3.66 3.57 -15.82
CA ALA A 7 -2.85 4.25 -16.83
C ALA A 7 -1.41 3.70 -16.93
N LEU A 8 -0.87 3.16 -15.83
CA LEU A 8 0.49 2.59 -15.78
C LEU A 8 0.52 1.08 -16.06
N ALA A 9 -0.61 0.37 -16.00
CA ALA A 9 -0.67 -1.09 -16.16
C ALA A 9 0.04 -1.60 -17.42
N PRO A 10 -0.15 -1.00 -18.61
CA PRO A 10 0.52 -1.48 -19.82
C PRO A 10 2.05 -1.44 -19.73
N LEU A 11 2.62 -0.51 -18.98
CA LEU A 11 4.08 -0.41 -18.81
C LEU A 11 4.63 -1.54 -17.95
N LEU A 12 3.92 -1.91 -16.89
CA LEU A 12 4.33 -2.99 -15.99
C LEU A 12 4.10 -4.36 -16.63
N GLU A 13 3.02 -4.53 -17.40
CA GLU A 13 2.77 -5.72 -18.20
C GLU A 13 3.88 -5.94 -19.24
N ALA A 14 4.25 -4.88 -19.98
CA ALA A 14 5.35 -4.95 -20.94
C ALA A 14 6.71 -5.26 -20.27
N GLN A 15 6.96 -4.75 -19.06
CA GLN A 15 8.14 -5.12 -18.28
C GLN A 15 8.12 -6.62 -17.93
N ARG A 16 6.97 -7.14 -17.48
CA ARG A 16 6.83 -8.57 -17.16
C ARG A 16 7.09 -9.46 -18.38
N GLU A 17 6.56 -9.09 -19.54
CA GLU A 17 6.74 -9.85 -20.78
C GLU A 17 8.19 -9.84 -21.28
N SER A 18 8.89 -8.70 -21.15
CA SER A 18 10.28 -8.57 -21.58
C SER A 18 11.30 -9.21 -20.63
N GLU A 19 10.93 -9.43 -19.37
CA GLU A 19 11.80 -10.00 -18.34
C GLU A 19 11.20 -11.26 -17.68
N PRO A 20 10.90 -12.33 -18.44
CA PRO A 20 10.32 -13.55 -17.88
C PRO A 20 11.27 -14.18 -16.85
N GLY A 21 10.73 -14.52 -15.69
CA GLY A 21 11.49 -15.13 -14.58
C GLY A 21 12.14 -14.15 -13.61
N LYS A 22 12.15 -12.83 -13.89
CA LYS A 22 12.47 -11.83 -12.86
C LYS A 22 11.29 -11.62 -11.90
N ALA A 23 11.59 -10.96 -10.77
CA ALA A 23 10.57 -10.55 -9.81
C ALA A 23 9.49 -9.71 -10.48
N LEU A 24 8.23 -9.90 -10.06
CA LEU A 24 7.11 -9.14 -10.62
C LEU A 24 7.28 -7.64 -10.31
N PRO A 25 6.96 -6.75 -11.26
CA PRO A 25 6.84 -5.34 -10.97
C PRO A 25 5.74 -5.09 -9.92
N VAL A 26 5.89 -4.02 -9.14
CA VAL A 26 5.12 -3.83 -7.91
C VAL A 26 4.28 -2.56 -7.97
N TYR A 27 2.99 -2.69 -7.67
CA TYR A 27 2.13 -1.59 -7.25
C TYR A 27 2.08 -1.49 -5.73
N ALA A 28 2.59 -0.39 -5.19
CA ALA A 28 2.51 -0.06 -3.77
C ALA A 28 1.49 1.06 -3.53
N PHE A 29 0.38 0.74 -2.86
CA PHE A 29 -0.66 1.71 -2.54
C PHE A 29 -0.50 2.22 -1.10
N LEU A 30 -0.29 3.53 -0.95
CA LEU A 30 -0.14 4.17 0.36
C LEU A 30 -1.51 4.37 1.05
N THR A 31 -1.85 3.44 1.93
CA THR A 31 -3.08 3.47 2.75
C THR A 31 -2.77 3.94 4.18
N SER A 32 -3.66 3.69 5.14
CA SER A 32 -3.46 4.02 6.54
C SER A 32 -4.17 3.04 7.44
N LYS A 33 -3.56 2.68 8.58
CA LYS A 33 -4.15 1.77 9.58
C LYS A 33 -5.55 2.22 10.05
N VAL A 34 -5.86 3.52 9.99
CA VAL A 34 -7.21 4.03 10.30
C VAL A 34 -8.31 3.56 9.33
N GLY A 35 -7.92 3.04 8.16
CA GLY A 35 -8.80 2.40 7.18
C GLY A 35 -9.10 0.94 7.50
N SER A 36 -8.50 0.37 8.55
CA SER A 36 -8.85 -0.97 9.03
C SER A 36 -10.18 -0.90 9.75
N VAL A 37 -11.13 -1.75 9.33
CA VAL A 37 -12.41 -1.88 10.01
C VAL A 37 -12.23 -2.66 11.31
N GLU A 38 -11.38 -3.69 11.30
CA GLU A 38 -11.09 -4.55 12.44
C GLU A 38 -10.39 -3.80 13.59
N ASP A 39 -9.45 -2.90 13.28
CA ASP A 39 -8.69 -2.11 14.27
C ASP A 39 -9.43 -0.85 14.74
N ASN A 40 -10.61 -0.53 14.18
CA ASN A 40 -11.29 0.73 14.48
C ASN A 40 -12.03 0.73 15.85
N GLY A 41 -11.28 0.93 16.92
CA GLY A 41 -11.81 1.20 18.26
C GLY A 41 -12.00 2.69 18.62
N SER A 42 -11.52 3.60 17.77
CA SER A 42 -11.43 5.05 18.09
C SER A 42 -12.49 5.93 17.42
N GLY A 43 -13.10 5.48 16.32
CA GLY A 43 -14.11 6.25 15.60
C GLY A 43 -13.59 7.54 14.94
N GLY A 44 -14.51 8.46 14.60
CA GLY A 44 -14.21 9.77 13.99
C GLY A 44 -13.59 9.70 12.60
N ALA A 45 -13.18 10.86 12.07
CA ALA A 45 -12.49 11.00 10.78
C ALA A 45 -13.17 10.25 9.60
N TYR A 46 -14.51 10.21 9.60
CA TYR A 46 -15.33 9.36 8.72
C TYR A 46 -14.90 9.39 7.25
N ALA A 47 -14.77 10.58 6.66
CA ALA A 47 -14.39 10.71 5.26
C ALA A 47 -12.99 10.13 4.97
N TYR A 48 -12.01 10.40 5.84
CA TYR A 48 -10.65 9.90 5.67
C TYR A 48 -10.59 8.38 5.84
N ARG A 49 -11.19 7.83 6.91
CA ARG A 49 -11.28 6.38 7.13
C ARG A 49 -11.98 5.68 5.96
N ALA A 50 -13.16 6.16 5.57
CA ALA A 50 -13.90 5.60 4.44
C ALA A 50 -13.06 5.60 3.16
N SER A 51 -12.31 6.67 2.89
CA SER A 51 -11.42 6.73 1.72
C SER A 51 -10.28 5.72 1.76
N LYS A 52 -9.71 5.44 2.95
CA LYS A 52 -8.63 4.48 3.13
C LYS A 52 -9.14 3.03 3.11
N SER A 53 -10.30 2.76 3.70
CA SER A 53 -10.99 1.46 3.55
C SER A 53 -11.39 1.20 2.10
N ALA A 54 -11.90 2.22 1.39
CA ALA A 54 -12.21 2.13 -0.03
C ALA A 54 -10.96 1.84 -0.87
N LEU A 55 -9.83 2.46 -0.54
CA LEU A 55 -8.54 2.13 -1.18
C LEU A 55 -8.17 0.67 -0.95
N ASN A 56 -8.37 0.13 0.25
CA ASN A 56 -8.02 -1.27 0.55
C ASN A 56 -8.77 -2.26 -0.35
N ILE A 57 -10.09 -2.11 -0.49
CA ILE A 57 -10.90 -2.99 -1.35
C ILE A 57 -10.58 -2.78 -2.83
N VAL A 58 -10.35 -1.54 -3.27
CA VAL A 58 -9.93 -1.25 -4.66
C VAL A 58 -8.60 -1.91 -4.99
N ALA A 59 -7.60 -1.82 -4.09
CA ALA A 59 -6.31 -2.47 -4.27
C ALA A 59 -6.45 -4.01 -4.27
N LYS A 60 -7.35 -4.56 -3.46
CA LYS A 60 -7.62 -6.00 -3.45
C LYS A 60 -8.20 -6.46 -4.79
N SER A 61 -9.22 -5.79 -5.32
CA SER A 61 -9.77 -6.11 -6.64
C SER A 61 -8.69 -5.99 -7.73
N PHE A 62 -7.95 -4.88 -7.72
CA PHE A 62 -6.87 -4.67 -8.69
C PHE A 62 -5.76 -5.74 -8.62
N SER A 63 -5.46 -6.26 -7.42
CA SER A 63 -4.50 -7.37 -7.26
C SER A 63 -4.96 -8.68 -7.89
N VAL A 64 -6.27 -8.90 -7.96
CA VAL A 64 -6.86 -10.07 -8.61
C VAL A 64 -6.79 -9.89 -10.12
N ASP A 65 -7.17 -8.70 -10.61
CA ASP A 65 -7.16 -8.39 -12.04
C ASP A 65 -5.75 -8.43 -12.64
N MET A 66 -4.71 -8.16 -11.84
CA MET A 66 -3.32 -8.05 -12.28
C MET A 66 -2.43 -9.22 -11.82
N ALA A 67 -3.02 -10.33 -11.32
CA ALA A 67 -2.30 -11.37 -10.58
C ALA A 67 -1.11 -12.00 -11.33
N ASP A 68 -1.20 -12.11 -12.66
CA ASP A 68 -0.15 -12.71 -13.49
C ASP A 68 0.95 -11.72 -13.94
N ALA A 69 0.65 -10.42 -13.84
CA ALA A 69 1.49 -9.36 -14.36
C ALA A 69 2.26 -8.62 -13.27
N THR A 70 1.63 -8.38 -12.12
CA THR A 70 2.17 -7.49 -11.09
C THR A 70 1.88 -8.00 -9.69
N ARG A 71 2.73 -7.60 -8.75
CA ARG A 71 2.45 -7.73 -7.33
C ARG A 71 1.80 -6.46 -6.81
N VAL A 72 0.78 -6.59 -5.97
CA VAL A 72 0.11 -5.45 -5.34
C VAL A 72 0.26 -5.52 -3.83
N VAL A 73 0.69 -4.42 -3.21
CA VAL A 73 0.86 -4.28 -1.76
C VAL A 73 0.20 -3.01 -1.23
N LEU A 74 -0.47 -3.13 -0.09
CA LEU A 74 -0.95 -1.99 0.70
C LEU A 74 0.10 -1.63 1.75
N LEU A 75 0.40 -0.34 1.88
CA LEU A 75 1.39 0.15 2.83
C LEU A 75 0.77 1.14 3.81
N HIS A 76 0.98 0.92 5.10
CA HIS A 76 0.80 1.94 6.11
C HIS A 76 2.15 2.60 6.45
N PRO A 77 2.31 3.92 6.24
CA PRO A 77 3.60 4.59 6.45
C PRO A 77 3.98 4.78 7.93
N GLY A 78 3.18 4.34 8.88
CA GLY A 78 3.27 4.77 10.29
C GLY A 78 2.61 6.14 10.51
N PHE A 79 2.78 6.68 11.73
CA PHE A 79 2.34 8.03 12.06
C PHE A 79 3.50 9.00 11.89
N VAL A 80 3.61 9.59 10.71
CA VAL A 80 4.80 10.33 10.25
C VAL A 80 4.69 11.83 10.53
N ARG A 81 5.77 12.49 10.95
CA ARG A 81 5.86 13.94 11.14
C ARG A 81 5.81 14.66 9.78
N THR A 82 4.64 15.16 9.42
CA THR A 82 4.36 15.86 8.15
C THR A 82 3.30 16.93 8.40
N ASP A 83 3.02 17.76 7.40
CA ASP A 83 1.91 18.73 7.45
C ASP A 83 0.56 18.05 7.69
N MET A 84 0.34 16.85 7.14
CA MET A 84 -0.90 16.07 7.35
C MET A 84 -1.14 15.73 8.82
N THR A 85 -0.07 15.58 9.60
CA THR A 85 -0.11 15.23 11.02
C THR A 85 0.16 16.42 11.92
N ASP A 86 0.27 17.62 11.37
CA ASP A 86 0.62 18.84 12.10
C ASP A 86 1.91 18.65 12.92
N GLY A 87 2.88 17.93 12.36
CA GLY A 87 4.16 17.60 13.02
C GLY A 87 4.08 16.62 14.20
N LYS A 88 2.90 16.07 14.53
CA LYS A 88 2.68 15.22 15.73
C LYS A 88 3.04 13.74 15.55
N GLY A 89 3.63 13.36 14.42
CA GLY A 89 4.02 11.98 14.14
C GLY A 89 5.09 11.43 15.10
N LEU A 90 5.10 10.11 15.27
CA LEU A 90 6.07 9.37 16.08
C LEU A 90 7.40 9.17 15.36
N ILE A 91 7.39 9.13 14.03
CA ILE A 91 8.57 8.90 13.18
C ILE A 91 8.71 10.02 12.14
N ASP A 92 9.90 10.20 11.57
CA ASP A 92 10.10 11.12 10.43
C ASP A 92 9.91 10.41 9.08
N ALA A 93 9.98 11.20 8.02
CA ALA A 93 9.81 10.72 6.65
C ALA A 93 10.92 9.77 6.23
N GLU A 94 12.15 9.96 6.72
CA GLU A 94 13.29 9.11 6.35
C GLU A 94 13.13 7.70 6.93
N GLU A 95 12.77 7.60 8.21
CA GLU A 95 12.46 6.33 8.87
C GLU A 95 11.27 5.63 8.20
N SER A 96 10.19 6.37 7.93
CA SER A 96 9.00 5.84 7.26
C SER A 96 9.30 5.28 5.87
N VAL A 97 9.96 6.07 5.01
CA VAL A 97 10.24 5.67 3.62
C VAL A 97 11.25 4.54 3.55
N SER A 98 12.32 4.61 4.36
CA SER A 98 13.33 3.54 4.41
C SER A 98 12.72 2.22 4.88
N GLY A 99 11.82 2.27 5.86
CA GLY A 99 11.08 1.11 6.32
C GLY A 99 10.15 0.55 5.24
N MET A 100 9.38 1.40 4.57
CA MET A 100 8.48 0.99 3.50
C MET A 100 9.20 0.35 2.31
N ILE A 101 10.38 0.86 1.91
CA ILE A 101 11.18 0.24 0.85
C ILE A 101 11.56 -1.19 1.25
N LYS A 102 12.06 -1.39 2.48
CA LYS A 102 12.38 -2.73 3.00
C LYS A 102 11.15 -3.63 3.06
N ALA A 103 10.00 -3.09 3.48
CA ALA A 103 8.74 -3.83 3.55
C ALA A 103 8.26 -4.26 2.16
N ILE A 104 8.43 -3.41 1.13
CA ILE A 104 8.16 -3.77 -0.27
C ILE A 104 9.07 -4.93 -0.67
N GLU A 105 10.37 -4.85 -0.43
CA GLU A 105 11.35 -5.87 -0.80
C GLU A 105 11.13 -7.21 -0.07
N SER A 106 10.68 -7.19 1.18
CA SER A 106 10.49 -8.39 2.00
C SER A 106 9.14 -9.07 1.81
N THR A 107 8.16 -8.40 1.18
CA THR A 107 6.81 -8.95 1.02
C THR A 107 6.72 -9.85 -0.21
N GLY A 108 6.31 -11.10 0.01
CA GLY A 108 6.10 -12.09 -1.04
C GLY A 108 4.96 -11.76 -2.02
N PRO A 109 4.68 -12.64 -3.00
CA PRO A 109 3.77 -12.34 -4.12
C PRO A 109 2.30 -12.17 -3.71
N ASP A 110 1.91 -12.67 -2.54
CA ASP A 110 0.54 -12.54 -2.03
C ASP A 110 0.16 -11.07 -1.80
N PHE A 111 -1.10 -10.75 -2.04
CA PHE A 111 -1.66 -9.47 -1.63
C PHE A 111 -1.62 -9.34 -0.11
N ARG A 112 -0.85 -8.37 0.39
CA ARG A 112 -0.72 -8.07 1.82
C ARG A 112 -0.88 -6.59 2.10
N TRP A 113 -1.36 -6.32 3.30
CA TRP A 113 -1.30 -5.01 3.90
C TRP A 113 -0.28 -5.03 5.03
N VAL A 114 0.80 -4.26 4.88
CA VAL A 114 1.87 -4.16 5.87
C VAL A 114 2.15 -2.70 6.25
N ASP A 115 2.77 -2.49 7.39
CA ASP A 115 3.29 -1.19 7.78
C ASP A 115 4.76 -1.00 7.37
N PHE A 116 5.34 0.16 7.70
CA PHE A 116 6.74 0.50 7.42
C PHE A 116 7.75 -0.44 8.11
N LYS A 117 7.34 -1.27 9.07
CA LYS A 117 8.18 -2.30 9.70
C LYS A 117 7.99 -3.69 9.08
N ALA A 118 7.20 -3.78 8.01
CA ALA A 118 6.75 -5.02 7.38
C ALA A 118 5.81 -5.87 8.26
N GLU A 119 5.20 -5.28 9.29
CA GLU A 119 4.21 -5.96 10.14
C GLU A 119 2.85 -5.95 9.44
N VAL A 120 2.12 -7.08 9.50
CA VAL A 120 0.79 -7.20 8.87
C VAL A 120 -0.22 -6.32 9.60
N VAL A 121 -0.98 -5.55 8.82
CA VAL A 121 -2.08 -4.73 9.32
C VAL A 121 -3.41 -5.45 9.01
N PRO A 122 -4.31 -5.59 10.00
CA PRO A 122 -5.64 -6.18 9.77
C PRO A 122 -6.50 -5.28 8.86
N PHE A 123 -7.51 -5.85 8.19
CA PHE A 123 -8.34 -5.13 7.23
C PHE A 123 -9.45 -4.26 7.85
#